data_AF-A0A3D5WPR0-F1
#
_entry.id   AF-A0A3D5WPR0-F1
#
_cell.length_a   1.000
_cell.length_b   1.000
_cell.length_c   1.000
_cell.angle_alpha   90.00
_cell.angle_beta   90.00
_cell.angle_gamma   90.00
#
_symmetry.space_group_name_H-M   'P 1'
#
loop_
_entity.id
_entity.type
_entity.pdbx_description
1 polymer ?
#
loop_
_entity_poly.entity_id
_entity_poly.type
_entity_poly.pdbx_seq_one_letter_code
_entity_poly.pdbx_strand_id
1 'polypeptide(L)' 'TVRSTWASFKRTSGTEKFRSGKDMSEVQCRFLARHTLRELNTDMKILYDGATYEILYINDYEDSHRYDEIWCRKVE' A
#
# COMPACT_ATOMS: atom_id res chain seq x y z
N THR A 1 11.34 4.85 14.06
CA THR A 1 12.32 5.22 13.02
C THR A 1 11.64 5.24 11.67
N VAL A 2 11.83 6.30 10.88
CA VAL A 2 11.25 6.40 9.53
C VAL A 2 12.22 5.82 8.51
N ARG A 3 11.74 4.95 7.61
CA ARG A 3 12.49 4.47 6.44
C ARG A 3 11.97 5.17 5.19
N SER A 4 12.88 5.70 4.39
CA SER A 4 12.56 6.25 3.07
C SER A 4 12.99 5.27 1.98
N THR A 5 12.17 5.14 0.94
CA THR A 5 12.46 4.30 -0.23
C THR A 5 11.73 4.84 -1.45
N TRP A 6 12.23 4.48 -2.64
CA TRP A 6 11.47 4.63 -3.87
C TRP A 6 10.33 3.62 -3.92
N ALA A 7 9.20 4.05 -4.48
CA ALA A 7 8.04 3.22 -4.72
C ALA A 7 7.29 3.71 -5.96
N SER A 8 6.62 2.78 -6.66
CA SER A 8 5.59 3.15 -7.64
C SER A 8 4.28 3.39 -6.91
N PHE A 9 3.59 4.49 -7.19
CA PHE A 9 2.30 4.84 -6.60
C PHE A 9 1.19 4.77 -7.64
N LYS A 10 0.08 4.10 -7.29
CA LYS A 10 -1.15 4.08 -8.11
C LYS A 10 -2.38 4.32 -7.24
N ARG A 11 -3.31 5.14 -7.72
CA ARG A 11 -4.65 5.25 -7.14
C ARG A 11 -5.58 4.28 -7.85
N THR A 12 -6.43 3.62 -7.10
CA THR A 12 -7.51 2.78 -7.62
C THR A 12 -8.83 3.47 -7.26
N SER A 13 -9.52 4.00 -8.27
CA SER A 13 -10.92 4.41 -8.08
C SER A 13 -11.77 3.15 -7.95
N GLY A 14 -12.75 3.15 -7.05
CA GLY A 14 -13.64 2.00 -6.78
C GLY A 14 -14.41 1.46 -7.99
N THR A 15 -14.30 2.10 -9.16
CA THR A 15 -14.84 1.64 -10.45
C THR A 15 -14.02 0.49 -11.09
N GLU A 16 -12.76 0.26 -10.70
CA GLU A 16 -11.88 -0.73 -11.32
C GLU A 16 -11.52 -1.90 -10.36
N LYS A 17 -12.50 -2.81 -10.13
CA LYS A 17 -12.35 -4.21 -9.61
C LYS A 17 -12.23 -4.42 -8.09
N PHE A 18 -13.14 -5.22 -7.49
CA PHE A 18 -12.90 -6.66 -7.24
C PHE A 18 -14.14 -7.46 -6.81
N ARG A 19 -14.22 -8.72 -7.29
CA ARG A 19 -15.13 -9.79 -6.87
C ARG A 19 -14.75 -10.33 -5.49
N SER A 20 -14.98 -9.58 -4.41
CA SER A 20 -14.94 -10.16 -3.06
C SER A 20 -15.64 -9.26 -2.04
N GLY A 21 -16.93 -8.99 -2.28
CA GLY A 21 -17.97 -8.75 -1.27
C GLY A 21 -17.72 -7.76 -0.11
N LYS A 22 -16.72 -6.87 -0.17
CA LYS A 22 -16.45 -5.89 0.87
C LYS A 22 -16.54 -4.50 0.24
N ASP A 23 -17.58 -3.77 0.63
CA ASP A 23 -17.84 -2.38 0.23
C ASP A 23 -16.57 -1.53 0.30
N MET A 24 -16.08 -1.12 -0.87
CA MET A 24 -14.99 -0.16 -1.02
C MET A 24 -15.56 1.16 -1.52
N SER A 25 -16.22 1.89 -0.62
CA SER A 25 -16.56 3.30 -0.85
C SER A 25 -15.34 4.23 -0.70
N GLU A 26 -14.28 3.76 -0.05
CA GLU A 26 -13.05 4.53 0.18
C GLU A 26 -12.06 4.37 -0.98
N VAL A 27 -11.53 5.49 -1.48
CA VAL A 27 -10.46 5.52 -2.48
C VAL A 27 -9.21 4.82 -1.92
N GLN A 28 -8.90 3.65 -2.46
CA GLN A 28 -7.68 2.93 -2.11
C GLN A 28 -6.53 3.29 -3.05
N CYS A 29 -5.32 3.15 -2.56
CA CYS A 29 -4.10 3.33 -3.33
C CYS A 29 -3.11 2.22 -3.03
N ARG A 30 -2.15 2.06 -3.92
CA ARG A 30 -1.18 0.97 -3.91
C ARG A 30 0.21 1.52 -4.10
N PHE A 31 1.11 1.17 -3.19
CA PHE A 31 2.54 1.39 -3.30
C PHE A 31 3.21 0.06 -3.65
N LEU A 32 4.10 0.07 -4.64
CA LEU A 32 4.98 -1.06 -4.94
C LEU A 32 6.42 -0.64 -4.64
N ALA A 33 7.00 -1.20 -3.58
CA ALA A 33 8.35 -0.88 -3.12
C ALA A 33 9.24 -2.12 -3.20
N ARG A 34 10.57 -1.93 -3.25
CA ARG A 34 11.50 -3.06 -3.16
C ARG A 34 11.35 -3.77 -1.82
N HIS A 35 11.32 -5.10 -1.89
CA HIS A 35 11.26 -5.96 -0.71
C HIS A 35 12.38 -5.63 0.28
N THR A 36 12.08 -5.73 1.57
CA THR A 36 13.05 -5.49 2.62
C THR A 36 12.90 -6.52 3.74
N LEU A 37 14.04 -6.93 4.31
CA LEU A 37 14.06 -7.79 5.50
C LEU A 37 13.58 -7.09 6.77
N ARG A 38 13.38 -5.77 6.71
CA ARG A 38 12.83 -5.01 7.83
C ARG A 38 11.33 -5.23 7.88
N GLU A 39 10.83 -5.60 9.05
CA GLU A 39 9.39 -5.82 9.25
C GLU A 39 8.57 -4.60 8.80
N LEU A 40 7.59 -4.87 7.94
CA LEU A 40 6.54 -3.93 7.54
C LEU A 40 5.21 -4.56 8.00
N ASN A 41 4.40 -3.79 8.71
CA ASN A 41 3.12 -4.27 9.24
C ASN A 41 2.04 -3.18 9.10
N THR A 42 0.78 -3.55 9.33
CA THR A 42 -0.39 -2.66 9.14
C THR A 42 -0.50 -1.54 10.17
N ASP A 43 0.25 -1.60 11.27
CA ASP A 43 0.29 -0.51 12.27
C ASP A 43 1.18 0.66 11.81
N MET A 44 1.94 0.47 10.74
CA MET A 44 2.76 1.52 10.13
C MET A 44 1.96 2.43 9.19
N LYS A 45 2.50 3.62 8.94
CA LYS A 45 1.93 4.63 8.03
C LYS A 45 2.94 5.02 6.96
N ILE A 46 2.45 5.38 5.77
CA ILE A 46 3.26 5.92 4.68
C ILE A 46 3.04 7.42 4.60
N LEU A 47 4.13 8.18 4.50
CA LEU A 47 4.11 9.61 4.18
C LEU A 47 4.53 9.79 2.72
N TYR A 48 3.63 10.34 1.90
CA TYR A 48 3.89 10.59 0.49
C TYR A 48 3.15 11.85 0.04
N ASP A 49 3.82 12.74 -0.67
CA ASP A 49 3.23 13.99 -1.21
C ASP A 49 2.50 14.84 -0.16
N GLY A 50 3.09 14.94 1.04
CA GLY A 50 2.51 15.67 2.19
C GLY A 50 1.28 15.02 2.83
N ALA A 51 0.87 13.84 2.39
CA ALA A 51 -0.27 13.10 2.91
C ALA A 51 0.16 11.83 3.65
N THR A 52 -0.63 11.45 4.65
CA THR A 52 -0.46 10.21 5.40
C THR A 52 -1.39 9.13 4.87
N TYR A 53 -0.89 7.90 4.83
CA TYR A 53 -1.64 6.73 4.36
C TYR A 53 -1.54 5.61 5.39
N GLU A 54 -2.69 5.05 5.76
CA GLU A 54 -2.79 3.85 6.59
C GLU A 54 -2.63 2.61 5.72
N ILE A 55 -1.80 1.67 6.17
CA ILE A 55 -1.59 0.39 5.49
C ILE A 55 -2.74 -0.54 5.85
N LEU A 56 -3.47 -0.99 4.82
CA LEU A 56 -4.59 -1.91 4.93
C LEU A 56 -4.14 -3.37 4.79
N TYR A 57 -3.20 -3.60 3.86
CA TYR A 57 -2.75 -4.93 3.51
C TYR A 57 -1.36 -4.85 2.87
N ILE A 58 -0.52 -5.84 3.15
CA ILE A 58 0.82 -5.99 2.59
C ILE A 58 0.86 -7.37 1.94
N ASN A 59 1.28 -7.41 0.69
CA ASN A 59 1.52 -8.63 -0.05
C ASN A 59 2.97 -8.69 -0.50
N ASP A 60 3.62 -9.82 -0.30
CA ASP A 60 4.87 -10.10 -0.98
C ASP A 60 4.55 -10.34 -2.46
N TYR A 61 4.92 -9.38 -3.30
CA TYR A 61 4.53 -9.36 -4.70
C TYR A 61 5.50 -10.23 -5.51
N GLU A 62 4.95 -11.36 -5.98
CA GLU A 62 5.63 -12.45 -6.69
C GLU A 62 6.49 -13.33 -5.77
N ASP A 63 6.48 -14.65 -5.98
CA ASP A 63 7.29 -15.67 -5.24
C ASP A 63 8.81 -15.41 -5.25
N SER A 64 9.26 -14.35 -5.92
CA SER A 64 10.64 -13.94 -6.06
C SER A 64 11.15 -12.99 -4.97
N HIS A 65 10.31 -12.57 -4.01
CA HIS A 65 10.67 -11.67 -2.90
C HIS A 65 11.33 -10.36 -3.38
N ARG A 66 10.87 -9.82 -4.51
CA ARG A 66 11.50 -8.63 -5.14
C ARG A 66 10.81 -7.34 -4.74
N TYR A 67 9.51 -7.39 -4.48
CA TYR A 67 8.71 -6.22 -4.21
C TYR A 67 7.64 -6.51 -3.15
N ASP A 68 7.33 -5.51 -2.34
CA ASP A 68 6.17 -5.52 -1.48
C ASP A 68 5.08 -4.65 -2.13
N GLU A 69 3.90 -5.22 -2.31
CA GLU A 69 2.69 -4.52 -2.71
C GLU A 69 1.92 -4.10 -1.46
N ILE A 70 1.76 -2.80 -1.26
CA ILE A 70 1.22 -2.21 -0.05
C ILE A 70 -0.06 -1.46 -0.41
N TRP A 71 -1.19 -2.00 0.02
CA TRP A 71 -2.50 -1.40 -0.14
C TRP A 71 -2.77 -0.45 1.01
N CYS A 72 -3.19 0.76 0.69
CA CYS A 72 -3.38 1.82 1.64
C CYS A 72 -4.64 2.63 1.37
N ARG A 73 -5.10 3.36 2.38
CA ARG A 73 -6.04 4.47 2.23
C ARG A 73 -5.39 5.76 2.71
N LYS A 74 -5.76 6.87 2.07
CA LYS A 74 -5.33 8.20 2.53
C LYS A 74 -6.07 8.53 3.83
N VAL A 75 -5.36 9.07 4.80
CA VAL A 75 -5.91 9.63 6.02
C VAL A 75 -5.63 11.13 6.00
N GLU A 76 -6.67 11.92 6.26
CA GLU A 76 -6.54 13.38 6.46
C GLU A 76 -5.83 13.70 7.77
#